data_AF-A0A7K1GHB2-F1
#
_entry.id   AF-A0A7K1GHB2-F1
#
_cell.length_a   1.000
_cell.length_b   1.000
_cell.length_c   1.000
_cell.angle_alpha   90.00
_cell.angle_beta   90.00
_cell.angle_gamma   90.00
#
_symmetry.space_group_name_H-M   'P 1'
#
loop_
_entity.id
_entity.type
_entity.pdbx_description
1 polymer ?
#
loop_
_entity_poly.entity_id
_entity_poly.type
_entity_poly.pdbx_seq_one_letter_code
_entity_poly.pdbx_strand_id
1 'polypeptide(L)'
;MKLRAEILPNFEVAKERYDEVLKQILDYTAYCDEYEDQDQIIYNKIAAYLAEITGKDISVYNLYEWWEEEEAQVLAFRIALPAPITLSDITMEELRAVISKIRTFDTFEQEGENLTFEQEFSLYLDDYYHAWLKLNFKKYKYSLFNRYKNSKGEYLEYSIDELVNFIY
;
A
#
# COMPACT_ATOMS: atom_id res chain seq x y z
N MET A 1 -4.72 -7.22 21.64
CA MET A 1 -5.20 -5.82 21.64
C MET A 1 -5.81 -5.52 20.28
N LYS A 2 -6.90 -4.74 20.19
CA LYS A 2 -7.46 -4.31 18.90
C LYS A 2 -6.84 -2.94 18.55
N LEU A 3 -6.25 -2.81 17.36
CA LEU A 3 -5.76 -1.53 16.84
C LEU A 3 -6.94 -0.53 16.76
N ARG A 4 -6.70 0.73 17.11
CA ARG A 4 -7.70 1.79 16.92
C ARG A 4 -7.96 2.00 15.43
N ALA A 5 -9.19 2.38 15.10
CA ALA A 5 -9.65 2.52 13.71
C ALA A 5 -8.80 3.50 12.89
N GLU A 6 -8.25 4.54 13.52
CA GLU A 6 -7.39 5.55 12.90
C GLU A 6 -6.08 4.99 12.30
N ILE A 7 -5.61 3.84 12.79
CA ILE A 7 -4.40 3.19 12.27
C ILE A 7 -4.76 2.28 11.10
N LEU A 8 -5.97 1.72 11.07
CA LEU A 8 -6.39 0.75 10.08
C LEU A 8 -6.64 1.43 8.71
N PRO A 9 -6.38 0.73 7.60
CA PRO A 9 -6.73 1.22 6.27
C PRO A 9 -8.24 1.48 6.17
N ASN A 10 -8.62 2.60 5.55
CA ASN A 10 -10.03 2.94 5.34
C ASN A 10 -10.54 2.28 4.04
N PHE A 11 -10.98 1.04 4.17
CA PHE A 11 -11.47 0.22 3.06
C PHE A 11 -12.79 0.70 2.46
N GLU A 12 -13.67 1.31 3.27
CA GLU A 12 -14.93 1.89 2.77
C GLU A 12 -14.65 2.93 1.68
N VAL A 13 -13.75 3.88 1.97
CA VAL A 13 -13.37 4.92 1.00
C VAL A 13 -12.60 4.34 -0.18
N ALA A 14 -11.74 3.34 0.04
CA ALA A 14 -11.04 2.66 -1.04
C ALA A 14 -12.04 2.01 -2.02
N LYS A 15 -13.04 1.30 -1.49
CA LYS A 15 -14.07 0.62 -2.26
C LYS A 15 -14.94 1.60 -3.06
N GLU A 16 -15.30 2.75 -2.47
CA GLU A 16 -16.07 3.80 -3.17
C GLU A 16 -15.33 4.38 -4.39
N ARG A 17 -13.99 4.42 -4.33
CA ARG A 17 -13.15 5.00 -5.40
C ARG A 17 -12.67 3.97 -6.41
N TYR A 18 -12.57 2.71 -6.00
CA TYR A 18 -11.85 1.65 -6.70
C TYR A 18 -12.27 1.49 -8.16
N ASP A 19 -13.57 1.33 -8.43
CA ASP A 19 -14.07 1.06 -9.78
C ASP A 19 -13.75 2.21 -10.74
N GLU A 20 -13.87 3.45 -10.27
CA GLU A 20 -13.55 4.63 -11.07
C GLU A 20 -12.05 4.72 -11.36
N VAL A 21 -11.21 4.49 -10.35
CA VAL A 21 -9.74 4.49 -10.53
C VAL A 21 -9.32 3.39 -11.52
N LEU A 22 -9.84 2.18 -11.35
CA LEU A 22 -9.54 1.05 -12.24
C LEU A 22 -9.97 1.36 -13.68
N LYS A 23 -11.16 1.92 -13.85
CA LYS A 23 -11.66 2.34 -15.16
C LYS A 23 -10.72 3.35 -15.83
N GLN A 24 -10.24 4.36 -15.11
CA GLN A 24 -9.33 5.36 -15.67
C GLN A 24 -8.00 4.74 -16.14
N ILE A 25 -7.44 3.79 -15.38
CA ILE A 25 -6.21 3.07 -15.75
C ILE A 25 -6.42 2.24 -17.02
N LEU A 26 -7.53 1.49 -17.08
CA LEU A 26 -7.83 0.62 -18.22
C LEU A 26 -8.19 1.43 -19.48
N ASP A 27 -8.96 2.50 -19.34
CA ASP A 27 -9.30 3.41 -20.43
C ASP A 27 -8.04 4.09 -20.98
N TYR A 28 -7.09 4.48 -20.13
CA TYR A 28 -5.80 5.01 -20.56
C TYR A 28 -4.99 3.98 -21.35
N THR A 29 -4.92 2.76 -20.83
CA THR A 29 -4.20 1.65 -21.49
C THR A 29 -4.78 1.40 -22.89
N ALA A 30 -6.11 1.30 -23.00
CA ALA A 30 -6.79 1.13 -24.28
C ALA A 30 -6.56 2.32 -25.24
N TYR A 31 -6.51 3.55 -24.71
CA TYR A 31 -6.18 4.73 -25.52
C TYR A 31 -4.76 4.64 -26.07
N CYS A 32 -3.77 4.27 -25.24
CA CYS A 32 -2.38 4.14 -25.66
C CYS A 32 -2.20 3.05 -26.71
N ASP A 33 -2.90 1.93 -26.59
CA ASP A 33 -2.89 0.84 -27.56
C ASP A 33 -3.40 1.28 -28.96
N GLU A 34 -4.34 2.22 -29.01
CA GLU A 34 -4.95 2.67 -30.26
C GLU A 34 -4.26 3.90 -30.87
N TYR A 35 -3.81 4.85 -30.05
CA TYR A 35 -3.42 6.19 -30.50
C TYR A 35 -2.00 6.64 -30.13
N GLU A 36 -1.32 5.97 -29.18
CA GLU A 36 -0.15 6.47 -28.46
C GLU A 36 -0.42 7.81 -27.70
N ASP A 37 0.39 8.13 -26.68
CA ASP A 37 0.32 9.43 -25.96
C ASP A 37 1.73 10.02 -25.75
N GLN A 38 2.44 10.26 -26.86
CA GLN A 38 3.85 10.69 -26.85
C GLN A 38 4.09 11.98 -26.06
N ASP A 39 3.14 12.93 -26.12
CA ASP A 39 3.20 14.21 -25.40
C ASP A 39 2.62 14.13 -23.96
N GLN A 40 2.19 12.94 -23.52
CA GLN A 40 1.60 12.69 -22.20
C GLN A 40 0.37 13.56 -21.89
N ILE A 41 -0.40 13.96 -22.90
CA ILE A 41 -1.54 14.86 -22.73
C ILE A 41 -2.66 14.13 -21.99
N ILE A 42 -2.93 12.87 -22.36
CA ILE A 42 -3.97 12.07 -21.73
C ILE A 42 -3.49 11.59 -20.35
N TYR A 43 -2.23 11.15 -20.25
CA TYR A 43 -1.59 10.81 -18.98
C TYR A 43 -1.78 11.92 -17.95
N ASN A 44 -1.42 13.16 -18.29
CA ASN A 44 -1.49 14.29 -17.37
C ASN A 44 -2.94 14.62 -16.94
N LYS A 45 -3.91 14.45 -17.84
CA LYS A 45 -5.33 14.65 -17.51
C LYS A 45 -5.82 13.60 -16.52
N ILE A 46 -5.49 12.33 -16.75
CA ILE A 46 -5.88 11.21 -15.89
C ILE A 46 -5.18 11.33 -14.54
N ALA A 47 -3.88 11.62 -14.52
CA ALA A 47 -3.13 11.85 -13.30
C ALA A 47 -3.71 13.01 -12.46
N ALA A 48 -4.09 14.13 -13.10
CA ALA A 48 -4.72 15.25 -12.40
C ALA A 48 -6.09 14.87 -11.82
N TYR A 49 -6.91 14.13 -12.57
CA TYR A 49 -8.21 13.66 -12.10
C TYR A 49 -8.08 12.67 -10.94
N LEU A 50 -7.19 11.68 -11.05
CA LEU A 50 -6.92 10.73 -9.98
C LEU A 50 -6.38 11.43 -8.73
N ALA A 51 -5.53 12.45 -8.89
CA ALA A 51 -5.06 13.26 -7.77
C ALA A 51 -6.21 14.00 -7.07
N GLU A 52 -7.17 14.54 -7.83
CA GLU A 52 -8.34 15.24 -7.28
C GLU A 52 -9.23 14.32 -6.44
N ILE A 53 -9.58 13.14 -6.95
CA ILE A 53 -10.52 12.23 -6.26
C ILE A 53 -9.89 11.46 -5.10
N THR A 54 -8.56 11.25 -5.13
CA THR A 54 -7.86 10.48 -4.09
C THR A 54 -7.11 11.35 -3.08
N GLY A 55 -6.74 12.58 -3.46
CA GLY A 55 -5.85 13.44 -2.70
C GLY A 55 -4.39 12.99 -2.72
N LYS A 56 -3.98 12.12 -3.66
CA LYS A 56 -2.62 11.58 -3.76
C LYS A 56 -1.79 12.28 -4.82
N ASP A 57 -0.48 12.24 -4.62
CA ASP A 57 0.48 12.48 -5.69
C ASP A 57 0.49 11.28 -6.62
N ILE A 58 0.01 11.47 -7.85
CA ILE A 58 -0.10 10.38 -8.83
C ILE A 58 1.24 10.12 -9.54
N SER A 59 2.19 11.06 -9.48
CA SER A 59 3.48 10.91 -10.17
C SER A 59 4.36 9.76 -9.63
N VAL A 60 4.02 9.24 -8.46
CA VAL A 60 4.70 8.08 -7.85
C VAL A 60 4.19 6.73 -8.38
N TYR A 61 3.13 6.74 -9.18
CA TYR A 61 2.49 5.56 -9.75
C TYR A 61 2.71 5.50 -11.26
N ASN A 62 3.08 4.32 -11.76
CA ASN A 62 3.25 4.11 -13.19
C ASN A 62 1.92 3.75 -13.85
N LEU A 63 1.18 4.75 -14.35
CA LEU A 63 -0.08 4.52 -15.07
C LEU A 63 0.12 3.97 -16.48
N TYR A 64 1.33 4.09 -17.06
CA TYR A 64 1.59 3.74 -18.45
C TYR A 64 2.05 2.30 -18.61
N GLU A 65 3.01 1.84 -17.80
CA GLU A 65 3.56 0.48 -17.83
C GLU A 65 3.27 -0.25 -16.51
N TRP A 66 2.05 -0.10 -15.99
CA TRP A 66 1.64 -0.71 -14.73
C TRP A 66 1.90 -2.23 -14.71
N TRP A 67 1.77 -2.90 -15.85
CA TRP A 67 1.99 -4.35 -16.01
C TRP A 67 3.43 -4.80 -15.74
N GLU A 68 4.41 -3.89 -15.73
CA GLU A 68 5.80 -4.21 -15.36
C GLU A 68 5.98 -4.29 -13.84
N GLU A 69 5.06 -3.68 -13.07
CA GLU A 69 5.12 -3.61 -11.61
C GLU A 69 4.08 -4.54 -10.97
N GLU A 70 2.80 -4.39 -11.32
CA GLU A 70 1.67 -5.09 -10.71
C GLU A 70 0.45 -5.19 -11.64
N GLU A 71 -0.61 -5.89 -11.22
CA GLU A 71 -1.87 -5.92 -11.98
C GLU A 71 -2.64 -4.61 -11.82
N ALA A 72 -3.42 -4.20 -12.84
CA ALA A 72 -4.20 -2.95 -12.83
C ALA A 72 -5.14 -2.84 -11.61
N GLN A 73 -5.68 -3.97 -11.15
CA GLN A 73 -6.52 -4.08 -9.96
C GLN A 73 -5.75 -3.66 -8.70
N VAL A 74 -4.51 -4.14 -8.55
CA VAL A 74 -3.68 -3.82 -7.39
C VAL A 74 -3.29 -2.33 -7.44
N LEU A 75 -2.90 -1.82 -8.60
CA LEU A 75 -2.60 -0.40 -8.78
C LEU A 75 -3.81 0.49 -8.45
N ALA A 76 -4.98 0.11 -8.94
CA ALA A 76 -6.22 0.83 -8.66
C ALA A 76 -6.54 0.84 -7.16
N PHE A 77 -6.38 -0.30 -6.48
CA PHE A 77 -6.52 -0.38 -5.03
C PHE A 77 -5.53 0.53 -4.31
N ARG A 78 -4.25 0.50 -4.70
CA ARG A 78 -3.22 1.36 -4.09
C ARG A 78 -3.54 2.83 -4.26
N ILE A 79 -4.01 3.26 -5.43
CA ILE A 79 -4.40 4.66 -5.66
C ILE A 79 -5.66 5.02 -4.87
N ALA A 80 -6.68 4.15 -4.88
CA ALA A 80 -7.95 4.37 -4.20
C ALA A 80 -7.83 4.44 -2.66
N LEU A 81 -6.96 3.62 -2.06
CA LEU A 81 -6.78 3.51 -0.63
C LEU A 81 -6.26 4.83 -0.02
N PRO A 82 -6.96 5.47 0.93
CA PRO A 82 -6.47 6.71 1.54
C PRO A 82 -5.08 6.61 2.16
N ALA A 83 -4.32 7.71 2.13
CA ALA A 83 -3.02 7.79 2.77
C ALA A 83 -3.17 7.68 4.31
N PRO A 84 -2.17 7.08 5.01
CA PRO A 84 -2.17 7.06 6.46
C PRO A 84 -2.07 8.46 7.05
N ILE A 85 -2.56 8.63 8.28
CA ILE A 85 -2.54 9.91 9.00
C ILE A 85 -1.47 9.94 10.09
N THR A 86 -1.08 11.16 10.49
CA THR A 86 -0.22 11.37 11.66
C THR A 86 -1.07 11.25 12.93
N LEU A 87 -0.56 10.53 13.91
CA LEU A 87 -1.21 10.31 15.20
C LEU A 87 -0.25 10.69 16.33
N SER A 88 -0.81 11.22 17.42
CA SER A 88 -0.10 11.37 18.68
C SER A 88 -0.29 10.15 19.58
N ASP A 89 0.58 10.05 20.58
CA ASP A 89 0.44 9.13 21.72
C ASP A 89 0.33 7.65 21.31
N ILE A 90 1.02 7.28 20.23
CA ILE A 90 1.09 5.89 19.77
C ILE A 90 1.83 5.06 20.82
N THR A 91 1.21 3.96 21.23
CA THR A 91 1.76 3.04 22.23
C THR A 91 2.68 2.00 21.59
N MET A 92 3.59 1.42 22.38
CA MET A 92 4.42 0.28 21.93
C MET A 92 3.58 -0.91 21.46
N GLU A 93 2.42 -1.16 22.08
CA GLU A 93 1.52 -2.25 21.68
C GLU A 93 0.86 -1.99 20.32
N GLU A 94 0.54 -0.74 19.99
CA GLU A 94 0.00 -0.38 18.66
C GLU A 94 1.08 -0.55 17.59
N LEU A 95 2.31 -0.08 17.88
CA LEU A 95 3.45 -0.31 17.00
C LEU A 95 3.70 -1.80 16.78
N ARG A 96 3.67 -2.61 17.85
CA ARG A 96 3.81 -4.07 17.76
C ARG A 96 2.74 -4.66 16.86
N ALA A 97 1.48 -4.27 17.02
CA ALA A 97 0.38 -4.78 16.20
C ALA A 97 0.52 -4.42 14.71
N VAL A 98 1.01 -3.22 14.39
CA VAL A 98 1.31 -2.81 13.01
C VAL A 98 2.46 -3.64 12.43
N ILE A 99 3.54 -3.82 13.18
CA ILE A 99 4.68 -4.65 12.74
C ILE A 99 4.24 -6.10 12.53
N SER A 100 3.39 -6.63 13.41
CA SER A 100 2.78 -7.96 13.22
C SER A 100 2.03 -8.02 11.90
N LYS A 101 1.19 -7.03 11.57
CA LYS A 101 0.45 -7.00 10.29
C LYS A 101 1.35 -6.98 9.05
N ILE A 102 2.52 -6.36 9.11
CA ILE A 102 3.53 -6.42 8.03
C ILE A 102 4.17 -7.82 7.95
N ARG A 103 4.39 -8.48 9.08
CA ARG A 103 5.16 -9.73 9.16
C ARG A 103 4.32 -11.00 9.02
N THR A 104 3.01 -10.93 9.25
CA THR A 104 2.12 -12.07 9.19
C THR A 104 1.20 -11.95 7.98
N PHE A 105 1.26 -12.94 7.10
CA PHE A 105 0.30 -13.06 6.01
C PHE A 105 -0.97 -13.73 6.52
N ASP A 106 -2.10 -13.06 6.35
CA ASP A 106 -3.40 -13.68 6.57
C ASP A 106 -3.66 -14.61 5.36
N THR A 107 -3.53 -15.93 5.56
CA THR A 107 -3.84 -16.92 4.52
C THR A 107 -5.33 -17.26 4.58
N PHE A 108 -6.08 -16.83 3.57
CA PHE A 108 -7.48 -17.23 3.41
C PHE A 108 -7.53 -18.54 2.61
N GLU A 109 -7.54 -19.68 3.29
CA GLU A 109 -7.73 -21.00 2.67
C GLU A 109 -9.21 -21.21 2.32
N GLN A 110 -9.74 -20.61 1.26
CA GLN A 110 -11.06 -21.01 0.74
C GLN A 110 -11.11 -20.99 -0.78
N GLU A 111 -10.86 -22.15 -1.39
CA GLU A 111 -11.27 -22.43 -2.76
C GLU A 111 -12.81 -22.33 -2.83
N GLY A 112 -13.31 -21.35 -3.59
CA GLY A 112 -14.72 -21.30 -4.01
C GLY A 112 -15.64 -20.30 -3.31
N GLU A 113 -15.16 -19.46 -2.39
CA GLU A 113 -15.93 -18.32 -1.87
C GLU A 113 -15.48 -17.00 -2.52
N ASN A 114 -16.45 -16.11 -2.80
CA ASN A 114 -16.14 -14.74 -3.22
C ASN A 114 -15.50 -14.00 -2.04
N LEU A 115 -14.21 -13.70 -2.16
CA LEU A 115 -13.49 -12.88 -1.17
C LEU A 115 -14.19 -11.52 -1.01
N THR A 116 -14.19 -10.97 0.21
CA THR A 116 -14.53 -9.56 0.37
C THR A 116 -13.41 -8.69 -0.21
N PHE A 117 -13.73 -7.43 -0.52
CA PHE A 117 -12.74 -6.46 -1.02
C PHE A 117 -11.51 -6.35 -0.10
N GLU A 118 -11.72 -6.38 1.22
CA GLU A 118 -10.64 -6.34 2.21
C GLU A 118 -9.78 -7.60 2.18
N GLN A 119 -10.39 -8.77 1.96
CA GLN A 119 -9.67 -10.05 1.88
C GLN A 119 -8.86 -10.14 0.59
N GLU A 120 -9.46 -9.72 -0.53
CA GLU A 120 -8.82 -9.66 -1.85
C GLU A 120 -7.53 -8.84 -1.80
N PHE A 121 -7.57 -7.66 -1.17
CA PHE A 121 -6.43 -6.75 -1.13
C PHE A 121 -5.55 -6.84 0.13
N SER A 122 -5.83 -7.78 1.03
CA SER A 122 -5.14 -7.91 2.32
C SER A 122 -3.62 -8.07 2.19
N LEU A 123 -3.15 -8.75 1.13
CA LEU A 123 -1.74 -9.00 0.86
C LEU A 123 -0.96 -7.75 0.42
N TYR A 124 -1.65 -6.67 0.04
CA TYR A 124 -1.05 -5.43 -0.49
C TYR A 124 -1.06 -4.28 0.53
N LEU A 125 -1.35 -4.57 1.80
CA LEU A 125 -1.43 -3.58 2.88
C LEU A 125 -0.08 -3.24 3.52
N ASP A 126 0.97 -3.99 3.22
CA ASP A 126 2.31 -3.77 3.75
C ASP A 126 2.81 -2.35 3.45
N ASP A 127 2.63 -1.87 2.22
CA ASP A 127 2.99 -0.51 1.82
C ASP A 127 2.25 0.57 2.63
N TYR A 128 0.96 0.36 2.90
CA TYR A 128 0.19 1.28 3.73
C TYR A 128 0.78 1.36 5.15
N TYR A 129 1.11 0.22 5.76
CA TYR A 129 1.68 0.19 7.10
C TYR A 129 3.11 0.74 7.12
N HIS A 130 3.93 0.48 6.09
CA HIS A 130 5.25 1.09 5.94
C HIS A 130 5.18 2.61 5.78
N ALA A 131 4.19 3.13 5.03
CA ALA A 131 3.94 4.56 4.93
C ALA A 131 3.49 5.16 6.28
N TRP A 132 2.63 4.45 7.02
CA TRP A 132 2.21 4.88 8.35
C TRP A 132 3.38 4.93 9.34
N LEU A 133 4.27 3.93 9.32
CA LEU A 133 5.49 3.91 10.15
C LEU A 133 6.43 5.07 9.79
N LYS A 134 6.64 5.33 8.49
CA LYS A 134 7.46 6.45 8.00
C LYS A 134 6.92 7.80 8.47
N LEU A 135 5.60 7.95 8.48
CA LEU A 135 4.93 9.19 8.88
C LEU A 135 5.03 9.43 10.39
N ASN A 136 4.93 8.37 11.20
CA ASN A 136 4.74 8.49 12.64
C ASN A 136 6.02 8.26 13.48
N PHE A 137 7.06 7.61 12.94
CA PHE A 137 8.27 7.26 13.69
C PHE A 137 9.56 7.75 13.02
N LYS A 138 10.25 8.69 13.65
CA LYS A 138 11.50 9.26 13.13
C LYS A 138 12.65 8.25 13.00
N LYS A 139 12.64 7.20 13.82
CA LYS A 139 13.66 6.12 13.79
C LYS A 139 13.38 5.06 12.75
N TYR A 140 12.17 5.06 12.17
CA TYR A 140 11.79 4.08 11.17
C TYR A 140 12.71 4.13 9.95
N LYS A 141 13.14 2.95 9.50
CA LYS A 141 13.84 2.73 8.24
C LYS A 141 13.31 1.46 7.63
N TYR A 142 12.94 1.50 6.35
CA TYR A 142 12.49 0.31 5.62
C TYR A 142 13.51 -0.83 5.68
N SER A 143 14.81 -0.49 5.66
CA SER A 143 15.91 -1.46 5.76
C SER A 143 15.91 -2.32 7.03
N LEU A 144 15.19 -1.93 8.09
CA LEU A 144 15.01 -2.78 9.28
C LEU A 144 14.18 -4.03 8.97
N PHE A 145 13.36 -4.01 7.92
CA PHE A 145 12.53 -5.14 7.55
C PHE A 145 13.24 -6.11 6.60
N ASN A 146 14.38 -5.70 6.04
CA ASN A 146 15.21 -6.55 5.19
C ASN A 146 16.00 -7.59 5.99
N ARG A 147 16.41 -8.65 5.32
CA ARG A 147 17.39 -9.60 5.85
C ARG A 147 18.74 -8.93 6.06
N TYR A 148 19.40 -9.21 7.17
CA TYR A 148 20.76 -8.76 7.45
C TYR A 148 21.70 -9.95 7.62
N LYS A 149 22.99 -9.73 7.37
CA LYS A 149 24.02 -10.76 7.51
C LYS A 149 24.73 -10.61 8.86
N ASN A 150 24.73 -11.65 9.68
CA ASN A 150 25.41 -11.63 10.97
C ASN A 150 26.93 -11.84 10.84
N SER A 151 27.67 -11.80 11.96
CA SER A 151 29.13 -12.00 11.99
C SER A 151 29.58 -13.38 11.52
N LYS A 152 28.70 -14.38 11.54
CA LYS A 152 28.94 -15.74 11.02
C LYS A 152 28.61 -15.88 9.54
N GLY A 153 28.08 -14.82 8.92
CA GLY A 153 27.69 -14.80 7.52
C GLY A 153 26.28 -15.35 7.25
N GLU A 154 25.47 -15.59 8.29
CA GLU A 154 24.10 -16.09 8.17
C GLU A 154 23.13 -14.93 7.92
N TYR A 155 22.14 -15.15 7.06
CA TYR A 155 21.09 -14.17 6.80
C TYR A 155 19.93 -14.35 7.77
N LEU A 156 19.69 -13.34 8.60
CA LEU A 156 18.66 -13.30 9.63
C LEU A 156 17.69 -12.14 9.39
N GLU A 157 16.55 -12.17 10.07
CA GLU A 157 15.59 -11.09 10.13
C GLU A 157 15.39 -10.70 11.59
N TYR A 158 15.09 -9.42 11.85
CA TYR A 158 14.74 -8.99 13.19
C TYR A 158 13.36 -9.52 13.58
N SER A 159 13.25 -9.96 14.82
CA SER A 159 11.96 -10.28 15.45
C SER A 159 11.08 -9.04 15.59
N ILE A 160 9.78 -9.25 15.78
CA ILE A 160 8.82 -8.17 15.99
C ILE A 160 9.24 -7.29 17.18
N ASP A 161 9.67 -7.88 18.30
CA ASP A 161 10.09 -7.11 19.48
C ASP A 161 11.38 -6.31 19.26
N GLU A 162 12.34 -6.82 18.48
CA GLU A 162 13.52 -6.05 18.08
C GLU A 162 13.13 -4.85 17.21
N LEU A 163 12.22 -5.04 16.25
CA LEU A 163 11.71 -3.95 15.40
C LEU A 163 10.99 -2.88 16.22
N VAL A 164 10.14 -3.28 17.17
CA VAL A 164 9.47 -2.35 18.10
C VAL A 164 10.51 -1.51 18.86
N ASN A 165 11.55 -2.15 19.41
CA ASN A 165 12.60 -1.47 20.17
C ASN A 165 13.46 -0.53 19.31
N PHE A 166 13.67 -0.83 18.03
CA PHE A 166 14.42 0.05 17.13
C PHE A 166 13.60 1.27 16.68
N ILE A 167 12.28 1.09 16.51
CA ILE A 167 11.41 2.11 15.90
C ILE A 167 10.83 3.08 16.94
N TYR A 168 10.47 2.60 18.13
CA TYR A 168 9.94 3.42 19.23
C TYR A 168 11.05 4.28 19.86
#